data_AF-A0A417CT23-F1
#
_entry.id   AF-A0A417CT23-F1
#
_cell.length_a   1.000
_cell.length_b   1.000
_cell.length_c   1.000
_cell.angle_alpha   90.00
_cell.angle_beta   90.00
_cell.angle_gamma   90.00
#
_symmetry.space_group_name_H-M   'P 1'
#
loop_
_entity.id
_entity.type
_entity.pdbx_description
1 polymer ?
#
loop_
_entity_poly.entity_id
_entity_poly.type
_entity_poly.pdbx_seq_one_letter_code
_entity_poly.pdbx_strand_id
1 'polypeptide(L)'
;MLNPKKKRTGCYLAGILAAAAAISLLSGCGGGTPSLEEALKKTASYEQTSIPSPASDSLGGEWTVIALARSGKAAEDGYYEKYRANLEKRVKEQEGVLSENRYTEYARAVLACKAIGIDPSDIGGYDLIKSLEDFEAVTAQGLNGAVYAFLP
;
A
#
# COMPACT_ATOMS: atom_id res chain seq x y z
N MET A 1 44.40 -20.13 -46.75
CA MET A 1 44.67 -18.89 -46.00
C MET A 1 43.50 -17.92 -46.20
N LEU A 2 42.75 -17.57 -45.14
CA LEU A 2 41.58 -16.69 -45.24
C LEU A 2 42.01 -15.22 -45.46
N ASN A 3 41.36 -14.54 -46.40
CA ASN A 3 41.65 -13.16 -46.78
C ASN A 3 41.35 -12.17 -45.62
N PRO A 4 42.35 -11.43 -45.10
CA PRO A 4 42.20 -10.58 -43.92
C PRO A 4 41.19 -9.43 -44.10
N LYS A 5 40.90 -9.01 -45.35
CA LYS A 5 39.87 -8.01 -45.63
C LYS A 5 38.45 -8.53 -45.39
N LYS A 6 38.14 -9.79 -45.73
CA LYS A 6 36.83 -10.41 -45.48
C LYS A 6 36.54 -10.60 -43.98
N LYS A 7 37.58 -10.89 -43.19
CA LYS A 7 37.48 -11.05 -41.73
C LYS A 7 37.15 -9.74 -41.01
N ARG A 8 37.71 -8.62 -41.49
CA ARG A 8 37.43 -7.28 -40.96
C ARG A 8 35.99 -6.83 -41.25
N THR A 9 35.50 -7.01 -42.48
CA THR A 9 34.12 -6.60 -42.85
C THR A 9 33.05 -7.39 -42.09
N GLY A 10 33.27 -8.68 -41.81
CA GLY A 10 32.37 -9.50 -41.00
C GLY A 10 32.28 -9.05 -39.53
N CYS A 11 33.40 -8.63 -38.93
CA CYS A 11 33.40 -8.08 -37.57
C CYS A 11 32.72 -6.71 -37.47
N TYR A 12 32.84 -5.84 -38.49
CA TYR A 12 32.14 -4.56 -38.52
C TYR A 12 30.62 -4.74 -38.68
N LEU A 13 30.19 -5.67 -39.53
CA LEU A 13 28.77 -6.00 -39.70
C LEU A 13 28.17 -6.63 -38.44
N ALA A 14 28.89 -7.55 -37.78
CA ALA A 14 28.47 -8.14 -36.51
C ALA A 14 28.40 -7.09 -35.37
N GLY A 15 29.35 -6.15 -35.34
CA GLY A 15 29.35 -5.05 -34.37
C GLY A 15 28.20 -4.06 -34.56
N ILE A 16 27.84 -3.74 -35.81
CA ILE A 16 26.71 -2.84 -36.13
C ILE A 16 25.36 -3.51 -35.80
N LEU A 17 25.21 -4.81 -36.08
CA LEU A 17 24.02 -5.59 -35.71
C LEU A 17 23.85 -5.72 -34.18
N ALA A 18 24.94 -5.92 -33.44
CA ALA A 18 24.91 -5.96 -31.98
C ALA A 18 24.56 -4.60 -31.36
N ALA A 19 25.05 -3.50 -31.95
CA ALA A 19 24.70 -2.15 -31.51
C ALA A 19 23.23 -1.79 -31.79
N ALA A 20 22.67 -2.23 -32.93
CA ALA A 20 21.26 -2.03 -33.26
C ALA A 20 20.30 -2.82 -32.33
N ALA A 21 20.70 -4.02 -31.88
CA ALA A 21 19.95 -4.81 -30.89
C ALA A 21 20.01 -4.18 -29.48
N ALA A 22 21.11 -3.54 -29.11
CA ALA A 22 21.24 -2.84 -27.83
C ALA A 22 20.44 -1.53 -27.78
N ILE A 23 20.32 -0.81 -28.90
CA ILE A 23 19.54 0.44 -28.99
C ILE A 23 18.02 0.16 -28.93
N SER A 24 17.58 -0.99 -29.44
CA SER A 24 16.16 -1.40 -29.37
C SER A 24 15.73 -1.87 -27.98
N LEU A 25 16.67 -2.26 -27.11
CA LEU A 25 16.42 -2.56 -25.69
C LEU A 25 16.31 -1.31 -24.80
N LEU A 26 16.71 -0.14 -25.30
CA LEU A 26 16.65 1.15 -24.59
C LEU A 26 15.41 1.97 -24.93
N SER A 27 14.56 1.50 -25.84
CA SER A 27 13.28 2.15 -26.19
C SER A 27 12.16 1.81 -25.19
N GLY A 28 12.50 1.81 -23.90
CA GLY A 28 11.58 1.57 -22.78
C GLY A 28 10.93 2.84 -22.24
N CYS A 29 10.51 3.77 -23.10
CA CYS A 29 9.72 4.95 -22.71
C CYS A 29 8.70 5.29 -23.80
N GLY A 30 7.79 4.35 -24.06
CA GLY A 30 6.69 4.52 -25.04
C GLY A 30 5.32 4.10 -24.50
N GLY A 31 5.19 3.88 -23.19
CA GLY A 31 3.88 3.60 -22.59
C GLY A 31 3.07 4.88 -22.54
N GLY A 32 2.02 4.98 -23.35
CA GLY A 32 0.99 6.02 -23.19
C GLY A 32 0.44 6.03 -21.75
N THR A 33 -0.30 7.08 -21.38
CA THR A 33 -0.95 7.13 -20.07
C THR A 33 -1.82 5.89 -19.88
N PRO A 34 -1.61 5.08 -18.83
CA PRO A 34 -2.41 3.89 -18.59
C PRO A 34 -3.88 4.27 -18.42
N SER A 35 -4.79 3.39 -18.84
CA SER A 35 -6.20 3.56 -18.52
C SER A 35 -6.42 3.54 -17.01
N LEU A 36 -7.54 4.11 -16.54
CA LEU A 36 -7.89 4.10 -15.12
C LEU A 36 -7.94 2.67 -14.56
N GLU A 37 -8.48 1.73 -15.32
CA GLU A 37 -8.60 0.33 -14.91
C GLU A 37 -7.22 -0.34 -14.76
N GLU A 38 -6.32 -0.12 -15.71
CA GLU A 38 -4.96 -0.64 -15.65
C GLU A 38 -4.18 -0.02 -14.49
N ALA A 39 -4.33 1.29 -14.27
CA ALA A 39 -3.71 1.98 -13.15
C ALA A 39 -4.20 1.42 -11.81
N LEU A 40 -5.52 1.28 -11.61
CA LEU A 40 -6.09 0.71 -10.39
C LEU A 40 -5.65 -0.73 -10.17
N LYS A 41 -5.68 -1.58 -11.20
CA LYS A 41 -5.25 -2.97 -11.11
C LYS A 41 -3.77 -3.08 -10.74
N LYS A 42 -2.91 -2.29 -11.38
CA LYS A 42 -1.47 -2.27 -11.13
C LYS A 42 -1.16 -1.76 -9.72
N THR A 43 -1.80 -0.68 -9.30
CA THR A 43 -1.61 -0.12 -7.96
C THR A 43 -2.11 -1.08 -6.90
N ALA A 44 -3.32 -1.64 -7.04
CA ALA A 44 -3.82 -2.65 -6.12
C ALA A 44 -2.84 -3.82 -6.01
N SER A 45 -2.43 -4.41 -7.13
CA SER A 45 -1.44 -5.50 -7.13
C SER A 45 -0.13 -5.12 -6.43
N TYR A 46 0.40 -3.92 -6.69
CA TYR A 46 1.64 -3.46 -6.05
C TYR A 46 1.47 -3.38 -4.52
N GLU A 47 0.42 -2.71 -4.04
CA GLU A 47 0.17 -2.48 -2.62
C GLU A 47 0.10 -3.79 -1.80
N GLN A 48 -0.69 -4.78 -2.24
CA GLN A 48 -0.80 -6.07 -1.53
C GLN A 48 0.49 -6.90 -1.62
N THR A 49 1.28 -6.77 -2.68
CA THR A 49 2.58 -7.45 -2.77
C THR A 49 3.65 -6.79 -1.92
N SER A 50 3.62 -5.45 -1.81
CA SER A 50 4.55 -4.68 -1.00
C SER A 50 4.23 -4.74 0.49
N ILE A 51 2.95 -4.90 0.83
CA ILE A 51 2.46 -5.03 2.20
C ILE A 51 1.64 -6.33 2.32
N PRO A 52 2.29 -7.51 2.30
CA PRO A 52 1.61 -8.81 2.29
C PRO A 52 0.95 -9.18 3.64
N SER A 53 1.35 -8.49 4.70
CA SER A 53 0.76 -8.57 6.04
C SER A 53 0.51 -7.15 6.54
N PRO A 54 -0.65 -6.56 6.22
CA PRO A 54 -0.96 -5.20 6.65
C PRO A 54 -1.01 -5.10 8.18
N ALA A 55 -0.11 -4.31 8.75
CA ALA A 55 -0.07 -4.02 10.18
C ALA A 55 -1.02 -2.86 10.54
N SER A 56 -1.48 -2.82 11.79
CA SER A 56 -2.03 -1.59 12.35
C SER A 56 -0.86 -0.72 12.82
N ASP A 57 -0.46 0.24 12.00
CA ASP A 57 0.61 1.21 12.28
C ASP A 57 0.48 2.46 11.39
N SER A 58 1.42 3.40 11.52
CA SER A 58 1.45 4.63 10.73
C SER A 58 2.16 4.51 9.37
N LEU A 59 2.83 3.38 9.08
CA LEU A 59 3.75 3.27 7.95
C LEU A 59 3.05 2.90 6.64
N GLY A 60 1.91 2.21 6.70
CA GLY A 60 1.15 1.97 5.48
C GLY A 60 0.04 0.93 5.56
N GLY A 61 0.07 0.00 6.53
CA GLY A 61 -0.87 -1.14 6.53
C GLY A 61 -2.34 -0.72 6.47
N GLU A 62 -2.75 0.23 7.32
CA GLU A 62 -4.11 0.77 7.36
C GLU A 62 -4.47 1.52 6.07
N TRP A 63 -3.51 2.30 5.53
CA TRP A 63 -3.72 3.04 4.29
C TRP A 63 -3.93 2.11 3.10
N THR A 64 -3.14 1.05 3.00
CA THR A 64 -3.29 0.03 1.96
C THR A 64 -4.62 -0.71 2.10
N VAL A 65 -5.03 -1.07 3.33
CA VAL A 65 -6.34 -1.68 3.58
C VAL A 65 -7.48 -0.77 3.13
N ILE A 66 -7.48 0.50 3.53
CA ILE A 66 -8.49 1.49 3.14
C ILE A 66 -8.53 1.66 1.61
N ALA A 67 -7.35 1.81 0.99
CA ALA A 67 -7.24 2.02 -0.45
C ALA A 67 -7.75 0.80 -1.23
N LEU A 68 -7.31 -0.41 -0.88
CA LEU A 68 -7.75 -1.64 -1.55
C LEU A 68 -9.26 -1.82 -1.40
N ALA A 69 -9.79 -1.71 -0.18
CA ALA A 69 -11.22 -1.90 0.09
C ALA A 69 -12.11 -0.93 -0.68
N ARG A 70 -11.62 0.29 -0.93
CA ARG A 70 -12.36 1.35 -1.67
C ARG A 70 -12.05 1.39 -3.16
N SER A 71 -11.07 0.62 -3.65
CA SER A 71 -10.61 0.65 -5.04
C SER A 71 -11.55 -0.05 -6.03
N GLY A 72 -12.47 -0.88 -5.53
CA GLY A 72 -13.27 -1.79 -6.36
C GLY A 72 -12.45 -2.93 -6.99
N LYS A 73 -11.20 -3.16 -6.55
CA LYS A 73 -10.37 -4.30 -6.93
C LYS A 73 -10.42 -5.37 -5.86
N ALA A 74 -10.36 -6.63 -6.31
CA ALA A 74 -10.29 -7.76 -5.41
C ALA A 74 -8.95 -7.75 -4.66
N ALA A 75 -9.01 -7.91 -3.34
CA ALA A 75 -7.84 -8.20 -2.54
C ALA A 75 -7.47 -9.70 -2.65
N GLU A 76 -6.23 -10.05 -2.29
CA GLU A 76 -5.87 -11.46 -2.11
C GLU A 76 -6.73 -12.12 -1.01
N ASP A 77 -7.03 -13.41 -1.18
CA ASP A 77 -7.79 -14.17 -0.19
C ASP A 77 -7.11 -14.09 1.19
N GLY A 78 -7.89 -13.75 2.22
CA GLY A 78 -7.38 -13.63 3.58
C GLY A 78 -6.66 -12.31 3.89
N TYR A 79 -6.54 -11.36 2.94
CA TYR A 79 -5.77 -10.13 3.14
C TYR A 79 -6.34 -9.26 4.27
N TYR A 80 -7.67 -9.09 4.32
CA TYR A 80 -8.34 -8.29 5.35
C TYR A 80 -8.42 -9.03 6.69
N GLU A 81 -8.50 -10.36 6.67
CA GLU A 81 -8.44 -11.21 7.85
C GLU A 81 -7.07 -11.12 8.52
N LYS A 82 -5.98 -11.05 7.74
CA LYS A 82 -4.64 -10.76 8.29
C LYS A 82 -4.59 -9.39 8.95
N TYR A 83 -5.15 -8.34 8.31
CA TYR A 83 -5.22 -7.02 8.94
C TYR A 83 -5.98 -7.07 10.26
N ARG A 84 -7.18 -7.67 10.28
CA ARG A 84 -7.98 -7.82 11.50
C ARG A 84 -7.19 -8.53 12.60
N ALA A 85 -6.53 -9.65 12.28
CA ALA A 85 -5.72 -10.39 13.25
C ALA A 85 -4.54 -9.55 13.80
N ASN A 86 -3.86 -8.79 12.94
CA ASN A 86 -2.75 -7.91 13.34
C ASN A 86 -3.24 -6.76 14.23
N LEU A 87 -4.38 -6.16 13.89
CA LEU A 87 -5.01 -5.11 14.70
C LEU A 87 -5.46 -5.67 16.06
N GLU A 88 -6.18 -6.79 16.10
CA GLU A 88 -6.60 -7.44 17.35
C GLU A 88 -5.41 -7.79 18.25
N LYS A 89 -4.33 -8.30 17.66
CA LYS A 89 -3.09 -8.58 18.38
C LYS A 89 -2.54 -7.31 19.01
N ARG A 90 -2.37 -6.24 18.23
CA ARG A 90 -1.85 -4.95 18.71
C ARG A 90 -2.71 -4.39 19.84
N VAL A 91 -4.03 -4.36 19.64
CA VAL A 91 -4.99 -3.83 20.62
C VAL A 91 -4.89 -4.59 21.94
N LYS A 92 -4.81 -5.93 21.90
CA LYS A 92 -4.65 -6.75 23.11
C LYS A 92 -3.29 -6.53 23.79
N GLU A 93 -2.21 -6.50 23.03
CA GLU A 93 -0.85 -6.25 23.55
C GLU A 93 -0.71 -4.86 24.19
N GLN A 94 -1.52 -3.91 23.74
CA GLN A 94 -1.53 -2.52 24.24
C GLN A 94 -2.71 -2.22 25.17
N GLU A 95 -3.44 -3.25 25.61
CA GLU A 95 -4.58 -3.12 26.53
C GLU A 95 -5.63 -2.09 26.08
N GLY A 96 -5.86 -1.99 24.76
CA GLY A 96 -6.79 -1.03 24.15
C GLY A 96 -6.19 0.33 23.80
N VAL A 97 -4.96 0.63 24.26
CA VAL A 97 -4.33 1.95 24.09
C VAL A 97 -3.43 1.96 22.85
N LEU A 98 -3.97 2.29 21.68
CA LEU A 98 -3.18 2.40 20.44
C LEU A 98 -2.13 3.51 20.51
N SER A 99 -2.45 4.61 21.16
CA SER A 99 -1.53 5.71 21.43
C SER A 99 -2.05 6.61 22.56
N GLU A 100 -1.14 7.18 23.35
CA GLU A 100 -1.47 8.18 24.37
C GLU A 100 -1.63 9.60 23.80
N ASN A 101 -1.03 9.88 22.63
CA ASN A 101 -0.97 11.24 22.08
C ASN A 101 -1.20 11.34 20.57
N ARG A 102 -1.36 10.21 19.86
CA ARG A 102 -1.69 10.17 18.44
C ARG A 102 -3.07 9.57 18.23
N TYR A 103 -4.11 10.37 18.44
CA TYR A 103 -5.51 10.00 18.20
C TYR A 103 -5.80 9.70 16.73
N THR A 104 -4.94 10.18 15.82
CA THR A 104 -4.97 9.75 14.41
C THR A 104 -4.74 8.25 14.22
N GLU A 105 -4.13 7.53 15.17
CA GLU A 105 -4.01 6.06 15.11
C GLU A 105 -5.36 5.37 15.28
N TYR A 106 -6.16 5.79 16.27
CA TYR A 106 -7.53 5.26 16.43
C TYR A 106 -8.39 5.61 15.22
N ALA A 107 -8.34 6.85 14.73
CA ALA A 107 -9.12 7.25 13.55
C ALA A 107 -8.79 6.41 12.31
N ARG A 108 -7.51 6.12 12.04
CA ARG A 108 -7.13 5.27 10.90
C ARG A 108 -7.56 3.82 11.11
N ALA A 109 -7.41 3.26 12.30
CA ALA A 109 -7.87 1.91 12.61
C ALA A 109 -9.39 1.76 12.44
N VAL A 110 -10.18 2.70 12.98
CA VAL A 110 -11.64 2.73 12.83
C VAL A 110 -12.03 2.86 11.36
N LEU A 111 -11.38 3.75 10.61
CA LEU A 111 -11.65 3.93 9.18
C LEU A 111 -11.32 2.68 8.36
N ALA A 112 -10.21 2.00 8.66
CA ALA A 112 -9.84 0.74 8.01
C ALA A 112 -10.86 -0.37 8.34
N CYS A 113 -11.29 -0.49 9.60
CA CYS A 113 -12.33 -1.43 10.02
C CYS A 113 -13.64 -1.22 9.24
N LYS A 114 -14.13 0.01 9.19
CA LYS A 114 -15.35 0.36 8.44
C LYS A 114 -15.19 0.08 6.94
N ALA A 115 -14.02 0.36 6.35
CA ALA A 115 -13.76 0.13 4.94
C ALA A 115 -13.87 -1.35 4.55
N ILE A 116 -13.46 -2.27 5.43
CA ILE A 116 -13.55 -3.72 5.20
C ILE A 116 -14.82 -4.36 5.82
N GLY A 117 -15.73 -3.54 6.38
CA GLY A 117 -17.01 -4.00 6.90
C GLY A 117 -16.95 -4.74 8.24
N ILE A 118 -15.92 -4.52 9.06
CA ILE A 118 -15.85 -5.05 10.43
C ILE A 118 -16.19 -3.97 11.46
N ASP A 119 -16.73 -4.38 12.60
CA ASP A 119 -17.17 -3.49 13.68
C ASP A 119 -15.98 -2.99 14.53
N PRO A 120 -15.65 -1.68 14.53
CA PRO A 120 -14.56 -1.15 15.33
C PRO A 120 -14.88 -1.01 16.82
N SER A 121 -16.13 -1.25 17.24
CA SER A 121 -16.51 -1.27 18.66
C SER A 121 -16.20 -2.60 19.36
N ASP A 122 -15.82 -3.63 18.61
CA ASP A 122 -15.36 -4.92 19.14
C ASP A 122 -14.15 -5.45 18.37
N ILE A 123 -12.98 -4.90 18.70
CA ILE A 123 -11.69 -5.37 18.21
C ILE A 123 -10.93 -6.01 19.36
N GLY A 124 -11.00 -7.34 19.41
CA GLY A 124 -10.34 -8.11 20.48
C GLY A 124 -10.90 -7.82 21.88
N GLY A 125 -12.16 -7.39 21.99
CA GLY A 125 -12.83 -7.00 23.23
C GLY A 125 -12.72 -5.51 23.59
N TYR A 126 -12.16 -4.67 22.70
CA TYR A 126 -12.00 -3.24 22.93
C TYR A 126 -12.77 -2.42 21.90
N ASP A 127 -13.33 -1.30 22.37
CA ASP A 127 -14.05 -0.33 21.56
C ASP A 127 -13.11 0.81 21.17
N LEU A 128 -12.67 0.83 19.91
CA LEU A 128 -11.75 1.85 19.40
C LEU A 128 -12.44 3.18 19.10
N ILE A 129 -13.77 3.20 19.01
CA ILE A 129 -14.56 4.41 18.73
C ILE A 129 -14.54 5.33 19.95
N LYS A 130 -14.66 4.76 21.15
CA LYS A 130 -14.68 5.54 22.42
C LYS A 130 -13.48 6.47 22.58
N SER A 131 -12.30 6.06 22.13
CA SER A 131 -11.10 6.91 22.17
C SER A 131 -11.23 8.18 21.33
N LEU A 132 -12.11 8.21 20.33
CA LEU A 132 -12.35 9.36 19.47
C LEU A 132 -13.49 10.28 19.98
N GLU A 133 -14.25 9.83 20.98
CA GLU A 133 -15.35 10.62 21.58
C GLU A 133 -14.84 11.63 22.62
N ASP A 134 -13.63 11.44 23.14
CA ASP A 134 -12.99 12.36 24.07
C ASP A 134 -12.42 13.57 23.32
N PHE A 135 -13.21 14.64 23.28
CA PHE A 135 -12.82 15.88 22.59
C PHE A 135 -11.52 16.49 23.14
N GLU A 136 -11.30 16.49 24.46
CA GLU A 136 -10.09 17.07 25.06
C GLU A 136 -8.87 16.25 24.65
N ALA A 137 -8.96 14.92 24.73
CA ALA A 137 -7.86 14.05 24.38
C ALA A 137 -7.53 14.07 22.88
N VAL A 138 -8.56 14.05 22.02
CA VAL A 138 -8.41 14.16 20.56
C VAL A 138 -7.76 15.50 20.18
N THR A 139 -8.21 16.61 20.77
CA THR A 139 -7.68 17.95 20.46
C THR A 139 -6.34 18.25 21.11
N ALA A 140 -5.91 17.48 22.12
CA ALA A 140 -4.58 17.60 22.73
C ALA A 140 -3.45 17.30 21.72
N GLN A 141 -3.71 16.48 20.69
CA GLN A 141 -2.77 16.30 19.56
C GLN A 141 -2.67 17.56 18.67
N GLY A 142 -3.59 18.51 18.81
CA GLY A 142 -3.76 19.68 17.96
C GLY A 142 -4.76 19.44 16.82
N LEU A 143 -4.77 20.36 15.85
CA LEU A 143 -5.71 20.34 14.71
C LEU A 143 -5.72 18.99 13.97
N ASN A 144 -4.59 18.30 13.91
CA ASN A 144 -4.49 17.01 13.24
C ASN A 144 -5.36 15.92 13.91
N GLY A 145 -5.36 15.86 15.25
CA GLY A 145 -6.21 14.92 15.98
C GLY A 145 -7.69 15.21 15.74
N ALA A 146 -8.07 16.48 15.85
CA ALA A 146 -9.44 16.94 15.61
C ALA A 146 -9.95 16.57 14.21
N VAL A 147 -9.17 16.85 13.16
CA VAL A 147 -9.56 16.55 11.78
C VAL A 147 -9.72 15.05 11.55
N TYR A 148 -8.80 14.23 12.07
CA TYR A 148 -8.85 12.79 11.89
C TYR A 148 -10.04 12.14 12.59
N ALA A 149 -10.47 12.63 13.75
CA ALA A 149 -11.62 12.09 14.47
C ALA A 149 -12.94 12.20 13.68
N PHE A 150 -13.03 13.11 12.69
CA PHE A 150 -14.19 13.25 11.81
C PHE A 150 -14.14 12.37 10.53
N LEU A 151 -13.03 11.69 10.25
CA LEU A 151 -12.89 10.87 9.04
C LEU A 151 -13.67 9.54 9.05
N PRO A 152 -13.75 8.79 10.18
CA PRO A 152 -14.39 7.48 10.20
C PRO A 152 -15.91 7.53 10.12
#